data_AF-A0A800BRV3-F1
#
_entry.id   AF-A0A800BRV3-F1
#
_cell.length_a   1.000
_cell.length_b   1.000
_cell.length_c   1.000
_cell.angle_alpha   90.00
_cell.angle_beta   90.00
_cell.angle_gamma   90.00
#
_symmetry.space_group_name_H-M   'P 1'
#
loop_
_entity.id
_entity.type
_entity.pdbx_description
1 polymer ?
#
loop_
_entity_poly.entity_id
_entity_poly.type
_entity_poly.pdbx_seq_one_letter_code
_entity_poly.pdbx_strand_id
1 'polypeptide(L)' 'MQRGVGREHGNLGTRTAPIVNTAILGAFSRITGIVGLEAVLEAVRETVPIRQEENVAAAKEAYELVRSG' A
#
# COMPACT_ATOMS: atom_id res chain seq x y z
N MET A 1 -9.08 29.32 18.34
CA MET A 1 -9.04 28.40 17.17
C MET A 1 -8.58 27.04 17.66
N GLN A 2 -9.34 25.99 17.37
CA GLN A 2 -9.53 24.78 18.20
C GLN A 2 -8.25 24.02 18.61
N ARG A 3 -8.17 23.69 19.90
CA ARG A 3 -7.26 22.70 20.50
C ARG A 3 -7.91 21.33 20.37
N GLY A 4 -7.20 20.32 19.87
CA GLY A 4 -7.70 18.95 19.68
C GLY A 4 -6.69 17.90 20.13
N VAL A 5 -6.89 17.41 21.36
CA VAL A 5 -6.71 16.04 21.90
C VAL A 5 -5.63 15.13 21.32
N GLY A 6 -4.74 14.61 22.19
CA GLY A 6 -3.66 13.69 21.85
C GLY A 6 -4.11 12.31 21.38
N ARG A 7 -3.17 11.57 20.77
CA ARG A 7 -3.22 10.10 20.62
C ARG A 7 -1.80 9.53 20.66
N GLU A 8 -1.48 8.92 21.79
CA GLU A 8 -0.40 7.95 21.95
C GLU A 8 -0.85 6.66 21.25
N HIS A 9 -0.31 6.33 20.08
CA HIS A 9 -0.43 5.00 19.48
C HIS A 9 0.84 4.73 18.66
N GLY A 10 1.34 3.50 18.75
CA GLY A 10 2.70 3.08 18.44
C GLY A 10 3.31 3.61 17.15
N ASN A 11 4.64 3.63 17.15
CA ASN A 11 5.54 4.16 16.13
C ASN A 11 5.48 3.37 14.80
N LEU A 12 4.29 3.24 14.21
CA LEU A 12 4.08 2.75 12.85
C LEU A 12 4.50 3.87 11.90
N GLY A 13 5.80 3.90 11.59
CA GLY A 13 6.41 4.59 10.44
C GLY A 13 5.73 5.90 10.01
N THR A 14 6.03 7.00 10.70
CA THR A 14 6.15 8.38 10.17
C THR A 14 5.42 8.75 8.85
N ARG A 15 4.11 8.53 8.66
CA ARG A 15 3.32 9.02 7.48
C ARG A 15 3.89 8.73 6.07
N THR A 16 4.98 8.00 5.97
CA THR A 16 5.60 7.54 4.74
C THR A 16 5.11 6.12 4.60
N ALA A 17 4.14 5.86 3.72
CA ALA A 17 3.91 4.49 3.29
C ALA A 17 5.22 4.00 2.66
N PRO A 18 5.99 3.12 3.34
CA PRO A 18 7.20 2.60 2.73
C PRO A 18 6.79 1.71 1.55
N ILE A 19 7.60 1.69 0.51
CA ILE A 19 7.39 0.90 -0.73
C ILE A 19 7.07 -0.58 -0.43
N VAL A 20 7.56 -1.10 0.70
CA VAL A 20 7.28 -2.45 1.20
C VAL A 20 5.78 -2.70 1.42
N ASN A 21 5.02 -1.72 1.92
CA ASN A 21 3.61 -1.90 2.24
C ASN A 21 2.76 -2.09 0.97
N THR A 22 3.10 -1.44 -0.15
CA THR A 22 2.35 -1.57 -1.40
C THR A 22 2.73 -2.83 -2.18
N ALA A 23 4.00 -3.27 -2.10
CA ALA A 23 4.42 -4.59 -2.57
C ALA A 23 3.60 -5.71 -1.92
N ILE A 24 3.37 -5.65 -0.59
CA ILE A 24 2.55 -6.63 0.12
C ILE A 24 1.11 -6.64 -0.41
N LEU A 25 0.51 -5.48 -0.71
CA LEU A 25 -0.86 -5.41 -1.25
C LEU A 25 -0.97 -6.07 -2.63
N GLY A 26 0.03 -5.87 -3.49
CA GLY A 26 0.09 -6.53 -4.79
C GLY A 26 0.19 -8.06 -4.67
N ALA A 27 1.12 -8.54 -3.84
CA ALA A 27 1.26 -9.96 -3.54
C ALA A 27 -0.03 -10.55 -2.95
N PHE A 28 -0.65 -9.86 -1.98
CA PHE A 28 -1.90 -10.28 -1.35
C PHE A 28 -3.05 -10.43 -2.36
N SER A 29 -3.20 -9.45 -3.26
CA SER A 29 -4.19 -9.52 -4.35
C SER A 29 -3.97 -10.77 -5.21
N ARG A 30 -2.73 -11.08 -5.58
CA ARG A 30 -2.39 -12.25 -6.39
C ARG A 30 -2.66 -13.59 -5.69
N ILE A 31 -2.32 -13.69 -4.42
CA ILE A 31 -2.47 -14.92 -3.63
C ILE A 31 -3.94 -15.21 -3.35
N THR A 32 -4.70 -14.18 -2.98
CA THR A 32 -6.06 -14.36 -2.46
C THR A 32 -7.13 -14.29 -3.55
N GLY A 33 -6.90 -13.52 -4.61
CA GLY A 33 -7.92 -13.22 -5.63
C GLY A 33 -9.12 -12.44 -5.11
N ILE A 34 -9.11 -11.98 -3.84
CA ILE A 34 -10.23 -11.27 -3.20
C ILE A 34 -10.40 -9.87 -3.78
N VAL A 35 -9.29 -9.25 -4.21
CA VAL A 35 -9.26 -7.93 -4.81
C VAL A 35 -8.44 -7.98 -6.10
N GLY A 36 -8.94 -7.35 -7.16
CA GLY A 36 -8.23 -7.26 -8.44
C GLY A 36 -7.03 -6.32 -8.37
N LEU A 37 -6.03 -6.57 -9.23
CA LEU A 37 -4.80 -5.77 -9.27
C LEU A 37 -5.10 -4.29 -9.53
N GLU A 38 -5.97 -3.99 -10.50
CA GLU A 38 -6.32 -2.63 -10.91
C GLU A 38 -6.87 -1.83 -9.73
N ALA A 39 -7.76 -2.42 -8.93
CA ALA A 39 -8.31 -1.77 -7.74
C ALA A 39 -7.23 -1.47 -6.68
N VAL A 40 -6.24 -2.36 -6.52
CA VAL A 40 -5.09 -2.12 -5.65
C VAL A 40 -4.23 -0.97 -6.17
N LEU A 41 -3.95 -0.94 -7.48
CA LEU A 41 -3.12 0.12 -8.06
C LEU A 41 -3.80 1.50 -7.96
N GLU A 42 -5.10 1.58 -8.22
CA GLU A 42 -5.88 2.82 -8.04
C GLU A 42 -5.86 3.27 -6.57
N ALA A 43 -6.15 2.36 -5.63
CA ALA A 43 -6.12 2.68 -4.20
C ALA A 43 -4.72 3.18 -3.75
N VAL A 44 -3.64 2.60 -4.27
CA VAL A 44 -2.28 3.06 -3.97
C VAL A 44 -2.04 4.49 -4.50
N ARG A 45 -2.50 4.81 -5.71
CA ARG A 45 -2.38 6.18 -6.27
C ARG A 45 -3.14 7.21 -5.44
N GLU A 46 -4.33 6.85 -4.97
CA GLU A 46 -5.19 7.77 -4.21
C GLU A 46 -4.72 7.98 -2.76
N THR A 47 -4.14 6.95 -2.14
CA THR A 47 -3.88 6.95 -0.68
C THR A 47 -2.43 7.22 -0.31
N VAL A 48 -1.48 7.00 -1.22
CA VAL A 48 -0.05 7.21 -0.94
C VAL A 48 0.33 8.67 -1.24
N PRO A 49 0.85 9.43 -0.26
CA PRO A 49 1.15 10.85 -0.45
C PRO A 49 2.52 11.13 -1.10
N ILE A 50 3.42 10.15 -1.16
CA ILE A 50 4.83 10.32 -1.56
C ILE A 50 5.29 9.13 -2.40
N ARG A 51 6.05 9.39 -3.49
CA ARG A 51 6.60 8.35 -4.38
C ARG A 51 5.53 7.40 -4.93
N GLN A 52 4.39 7.96 -5.37
CA GLN A 52 3.21 7.22 -5.82
C GLN A 52 3.54 6.20 -6.91
N GLU A 53 4.21 6.62 -7.98
CA GLU A 53 4.57 5.73 -9.10
C GLU A 53 5.47 4.57 -8.66
N GLU A 54 6.41 4.80 -7.75
CA GLU A 54 7.28 3.75 -7.22
C GLU A 54 6.51 2.76 -6.35
N ASN A 55 5.52 3.25 -5.60
CA ASN A 55 4.64 2.40 -4.79
C ASN A 55 3.69 1.57 -5.67
N VAL A 56 3.15 2.15 -6.76
CA VAL A 56 2.34 1.46 -7.77
C VAL A 56 3.17 0.38 -8.47
N ALA A 57 4.39 0.74 -8.89
CA ALA A 57 5.32 -0.20 -9.53
C ALA A 57 5.65 -1.38 -8.61
N ALA A 58 5.93 -1.12 -7.33
CA ALA A 58 6.22 -2.17 -6.36
C ALA A 58 5.02 -3.12 -6.12
N ALA A 59 3.80 -2.58 -6.05
CA ALA A 59 2.59 -3.40 -5.97
C ALA A 59 2.44 -4.29 -7.22
N LYS A 60 2.60 -3.71 -8.40
CA LYS A 60 2.49 -4.44 -9.66
C LYS A 60 3.56 -5.54 -9.79
N GLU A 61 4.81 -5.20 -9.51
CA GLU A 61 5.93 -6.16 -9.55
C GLU A 61 5.69 -7.33 -8.59
N ALA A 62 5.27 -7.04 -7.35
CA ALA A 62 4.97 -8.08 -6.39
C ALA A 62 3.81 -8.99 -6.82
N TYR A 63 2.76 -8.43 -7.45
CA TYR A 63 1.68 -9.22 -8.03
C TYR A 63 2.19 -10.17 -9.13
N GLU A 64 3.09 -9.72 -9.98
CA GLU A 64 3.66 -10.51 -11.08
C GLU A 64 4.66 -11.60 -10.60
N LEU A 65 5.44 -11.30 -9.56
CA LEU A 65 6.43 -12.22 -9.00
C LEU A 65 5.81 -13.38 -8.22
N VAL A 66 4.62 -13.17 -7.64
CA VAL A 66 3.92 -14.22 -6.90
C VAL A 66 3.41 -15.29 -7.86
N ARG A 67 3.98 -16.49 -7.72
CA ARG A 67 3.48 -17.72 -8.32
C ARG A 67 2.38 -18.30 -7.42
N SER A 68 1.12 -18.01 -7.72
CA SER A 68 -0.01 -18.76 -7.16
C SER A 68 -0.10 -20.10 -7.90
N GLY A 69 -0.11 -21.21 -7.15
CA GLY A 69 -0.28 -22.56 -7.68
C GLY A 69 -1.71 -22.87 -8.11
#